data_AF-A0A0F9S8J1-F1
#
_entry.id   AF-A0A0F9S8J1-F1
#
_cell.length_a   1.000
_cell.length_b   1.000
_cell.length_c   1.000
_cell.angle_alpha   90.00
_cell.angle_beta   90.00
_cell.angle_gamma   90.00
#
_symmetry.space_group_name_H-M   'P 1'
#
loop_
_entity.id
_entity.type
_entity.pdbx_description
1 polymer ?
#
loop_
_entity_poly.entity_id
_entity_poly.type
_entity_poly.pdbx_seq_one_letter_code
_entity_poly.pdbx_strand_id
1 'polypeptide(L)'
;MAERATARYGFGLVFTRFMPLNDDLTIPIPERILGGAGPFDFSDVDSIAAVELITKIDNEAAETVTVDLSGVVDPTAVTVAELFAAINVAGPTDLTASEDATTGRIMMAYDLSDDVGYVQIYGECAEIAMFGQGFGVRFVKSDTLKSLNGIPNMKDEEIFETADAMGLDTTAISDGYRKGIAITFVDSAEDWDLLALMENGYHVESNEDGNEEYDTPTSEDSKIYFFCEVFYTQYTRGENKEGEIVNYVQKLYRTCKGNVGESSHERGFMDGNFTIIGTSYKDQDENLFGDTRRTKLSIEAYQALDVYNV
;
A
#
# COMPACT_ATOMS: atom_id res chain seq x y z
N MET A 1 14.16 15.12 -13.37
CA MET A 1 12.94 14.45 -13.87
C MET A 1 11.96 15.51 -14.35
N ALA A 2 11.22 15.27 -15.43
CA ALA A 2 10.15 16.19 -15.84
C ALA A 2 8.90 15.84 -15.03
N GLU A 3 8.67 16.56 -13.94
CA GLU A 3 7.41 16.48 -13.19
C GLU A 3 6.25 16.69 -14.17
N ARG A 4 5.24 15.81 -14.09
CA ARG A 4 4.02 15.97 -14.87
C ARG A 4 3.22 17.22 -14.49
N ALA A 5 3.60 17.90 -13.41
CA ALA A 5 3.18 19.27 -13.10
C ALA A 5 3.41 20.25 -14.27
N THR A 6 4.30 19.92 -15.21
CA THR A 6 4.59 20.73 -16.41
C THR A 6 3.92 20.24 -17.71
N ALA A 7 3.17 19.13 -17.67
CA ALA A 7 2.51 18.59 -18.85
C ALA A 7 1.27 19.43 -19.23
N ARG A 8 1.39 20.16 -20.35
CA ARG A 8 0.41 21.13 -20.88
C ARG A 8 -1.02 20.63 -21.15
N TYR A 9 -1.30 19.33 -21.02
CA TYR A 9 -2.61 18.72 -21.28
C TYR A 9 -2.80 17.46 -20.40
N GLY A 10 -3.38 17.62 -19.22
CA GLY A 10 -3.67 16.52 -18.29
C GLY A 10 -5.13 16.06 -18.34
N PHE A 11 -5.59 15.47 -19.45
CA PHE A 11 -6.92 14.85 -19.50
C PHE A 11 -6.85 13.39 -19.02
N GLY A 12 -7.60 13.04 -17.96
CA GLY A 12 -7.76 11.65 -17.52
C GLY A 12 -7.07 11.32 -16.21
N LEU A 13 -6.08 10.42 -16.23
CA LEU A 13 -5.36 9.92 -15.06
C LEU A 13 -4.46 11.02 -14.48
N VAL A 14 -4.62 11.31 -13.18
CA VAL A 14 -3.85 12.38 -12.51
C VAL A 14 -2.61 11.82 -11.85
N PHE A 15 -2.80 10.92 -10.88
CA PHE A 15 -1.73 10.13 -10.26
C PHE A 15 -2.30 8.82 -9.72
N THR A 16 -1.40 7.91 -9.37
CA THR A 16 -1.73 6.71 -8.60
C THR A 16 -0.85 6.67 -7.36
N ARG A 17 -1.39 6.17 -6.25
CA ARG A 17 -0.62 5.86 -5.06
C ARG A 17 -0.84 4.45 -4.58
N PHE A 18 0.17 3.90 -3.94
CA PHE A 18 0.21 2.57 -3.37
C PHE A 18 0.64 2.67 -1.92
N MET A 19 0.06 1.82 -1.07
CA MET A 19 0.44 1.72 0.33
C MET A 19 0.22 0.28 0.79
N PRO A 20 1.18 -0.33 1.51
CA PRO A 20 1.04 -1.69 1.99
C PRO A 20 -0.12 -1.82 2.99
N LEU A 21 -0.67 -3.02 3.05
CA LEU A 21 -1.66 -3.38 4.07
C LEU A 21 -0.97 -3.62 5.41
N ASN A 22 -1.75 -3.54 6.48
CA ASN A 22 -1.36 -4.04 7.79
C ASN A 22 -0.95 -5.52 7.70
N ASP A 23 -0.19 -6.02 8.68
CA ASP A 23 0.24 -7.43 8.68
C ASP A 23 -0.92 -8.44 8.76
N ASP A 24 -2.09 -8.01 9.28
CA ASP A 24 -3.33 -8.79 9.25
C ASP A 24 -4.13 -8.65 7.94
N LEU A 25 -3.53 -8.02 6.91
CA LEU A 25 -4.12 -7.71 5.61
C LEU A 25 -5.28 -6.72 5.64
N THR A 26 -5.50 -6.02 6.75
CA THR A 26 -6.47 -4.92 6.81
C THR A 26 -5.88 -3.64 6.23
N ILE A 27 -6.76 -2.74 5.76
CA ILE A 27 -6.31 -1.42 5.29
C ILE A 27 -5.90 -0.59 6.52
N PRO A 28 -4.68 -0.03 6.55
CA PRO A 28 -4.26 0.88 7.60
C PRO A 28 -5.21 2.08 7.67
N ILE A 29 -5.72 2.38 8.86
CA ILE A 29 -6.50 3.59 9.15
C ILE A 29 -5.79 4.35 10.26
N PRO A 30 -5.97 5.69 10.38
CA PRO A 30 -5.27 6.49 11.39
C PRO A 30 -5.40 5.95 12.82
N GLU A 31 -6.57 5.43 13.18
CA GLU A 31 -6.83 4.85 14.51
C GLU A 31 -6.20 3.46 14.73
N ARG A 32 -5.79 2.79 13.65
CA ARG A 32 -5.37 1.38 13.68
C ARG A 32 -4.40 1.06 12.54
N ILE A 33 -3.13 1.31 12.80
CA ILE A 33 -2.01 0.82 12.00
C ILE A 33 -1.36 -0.34 12.74
N LEU A 34 -1.35 -1.53 12.15
CA LEU A 34 -0.87 -2.76 12.79
C LEU A 34 0.46 -3.21 12.19
N GLY A 35 1.37 -3.61 13.08
CA GLY A 35 2.61 -4.29 12.75
C GLY A 35 2.57 -5.79 13.09
N GLY A 36 3.76 -6.33 13.36
CA GLY A 36 3.98 -7.74 13.66
C GLY A 36 3.52 -8.16 15.05
N ALA A 37 3.46 -9.48 15.26
CA ALA A 37 3.15 -10.09 16.56
C ALA A 37 4.40 -10.27 17.46
N GLY A 38 5.60 -10.00 16.94
CA GLY A 38 6.86 -10.27 17.61
C GLY A 38 7.11 -11.77 17.88
N PRO A 39 8.19 -12.11 18.61
CA PRO A 39 9.25 -11.20 19.04
C PRO A 39 10.03 -10.64 17.85
N PHE A 40 10.62 -9.46 18.03
CA PHE A 40 11.33 -8.72 16.99
C PHE A 40 12.84 -8.82 17.22
N ASP A 41 13.60 -8.99 16.14
CA ASP A 41 15.05 -9.10 16.17
C ASP A 41 15.70 -7.77 15.78
N PHE A 42 16.31 -7.09 16.75
CA PHE A 42 17.07 -5.86 16.56
C PHE A 42 18.59 -6.10 16.69
N SER A 43 19.08 -7.33 16.49
CA SER A 43 20.52 -7.61 16.64
C SER A 43 21.40 -6.89 15.62
N ASP A 44 20.84 -6.62 14.45
CA ASP A 44 21.58 -6.16 13.28
C ASP A 44 21.48 -4.63 13.08
N VAL A 45 20.80 -3.92 13.99
CA VAL A 45 20.73 -2.46 13.94
C VAL A 45 22.05 -1.83 14.36
N ASP A 46 22.40 -0.70 13.74
CA ASP A 46 23.66 0.01 14.02
C ASP A 46 23.75 0.46 15.48
N SER A 47 22.62 0.85 16.09
CA SER A 47 22.54 1.27 17.48
C SER A 47 21.18 0.97 18.09
N ILE A 48 21.14 0.01 19.02
CA ILE A 48 19.93 -0.33 19.78
C ILE A 48 19.38 0.83 20.64
N ALA A 49 20.23 1.79 20.99
CA ALA A 49 19.81 2.97 21.74
C ALA A 49 19.25 4.08 20.83
N ALA A 50 19.32 3.90 19.51
CA ALA A 50 18.96 4.92 18.55
C ALA A 50 18.39 4.34 17.24
N VAL A 51 17.31 3.58 17.34
CA VAL A 51 16.62 3.03 16.17
C VAL A 51 15.64 4.08 15.63
N GLU A 52 15.73 4.41 14.34
CA GLU A 52 14.92 5.48 13.75
C GLU A 52 13.47 5.03 13.46
N LEU A 53 12.51 5.86 13.85
CA LEU A 53 11.10 5.76 13.51
C LEU A 53 10.67 7.07 12.87
N ILE A 54 10.13 7.01 11.65
CA ILE A 54 9.66 8.18 10.91
C ILE A 54 8.14 8.13 10.80
N THR A 55 7.50 9.21 11.22
CA THR A 55 6.04 9.36 11.18
C THR A 55 5.66 10.56 10.32
N LYS A 56 4.60 10.44 9.53
CA LYS A 56 4.05 11.56 8.76
C LYS A 56 2.52 11.52 8.79
N ILE A 57 1.90 12.60 9.23
CA ILE A 57 0.45 12.77 9.31
C ILE A 57 0.02 13.67 8.15
N ASP A 58 -0.84 13.14 7.28
CA ASP A 58 -1.30 13.84 6.07
C ASP A 58 -0.16 14.60 5.37
N ASN A 59 -0.37 15.88 5.04
CA ASN A 59 0.56 16.76 4.33
C ASN A 59 1.61 17.42 5.23
N GLU A 60 1.70 17.03 6.50
CA GLU A 60 2.68 17.61 7.40
C GLU A 60 4.10 17.11 7.10
N ALA A 61 5.09 17.80 7.67
CA ALA A 61 6.48 17.37 7.57
C ALA A 61 6.66 16.02 8.28
N ALA A 62 7.52 15.17 7.72
CA ALA A 62 7.90 13.93 8.40
C ALA A 62 8.65 14.26 9.69
N GLU A 63 8.28 13.60 10.78
CA GLU A 63 8.92 13.64 12.08
C GLU A 63 9.81 12.39 12.22
N THR A 64 11.08 12.59 12.54
CA THR A 64 12.00 11.49 12.86
C THR A 64 12.18 11.43 14.36
N VAL A 65 11.83 10.28 14.94
CA VAL A 65 11.91 9.98 16.36
C VAL A 65 12.90 8.84 16.56
N THR A 66 13.71 8.94 17.61
CA THR A 66 14.71 7.93 17.94
C THR A 66 14.21 7.04 19.08
N VAL A 67 14.03 5.76 18.81
CA VAL A 67 13.55 4.77 19.79
C VAL A 67 14.74 4.12 20.51
N ASP A 68 14.78 4.28 21.83
CA ASP A 68 15.81 3.68 22.70
C ASP A 68 15.35 2.32 23.24
N LEU A 69 15.96 1.25 22.74
CA LEU A 69 15.74 -0.12 23.17
C LEU A 69 16.87 -0.65 24.07
N SER A 70 17.77 0.20 24.58
CA SER A 70 18.87 -0.24 25.46
C SER A 70 18.41 -0.87 26.78
N GLY A 71 17.15 -0.65 27.17
CA GLY A 71 16.53 -1.22 28.37
C GLY A 71 15.87 -2.60 28.19
N VAL A 72 15.82 -3.15 26.97
CA VAL A 72 15.20 -4.46 26.71
C VAL A 72 16.04 -5.61 27.26
N VAL A 73 15.38 -6.72 27.61
CA VAL A 73 16.08 -7.88 28.20
C VAL A 73 16.95 -8.60 27.16
N ASP A 74 16.43 -8.74 25.94
CA ASP A 74 17.09 -9.43 24.83
C ASP A 74 16.85 -8.68 23.51
N PRO A 75 17.88 -8.03 22.93
CA PRO A 75 17.81 -7.38 21.63
C PRO A 75 17.35 -8.28 20.48
N THR A 76 17.58 -9.59 20.58
CA THR A 76 17.23 -10.56 19.53
C THR A 76 15.78 -11.02 19.61
N ALA A 77 15.09 -10.67 20.70
CA ALA A 77 13.75 -11.15 20.99
C ALA A 77 12.92 -10.11 21.73
N VAL A 78 12.88 -8.88 21.20
CA VAL A 78 12.12 -7.78 21.78
C VAL A 78 10.62 -8.08 21.69
N THR A 79 9.93 -8.03 22.83
CA THR A 79 8.49 -8.29 22.89
C THR A 79 7.68 -7.07 22.42
N VAL A 80 6.43 -7.31 22.01
CA VAL A 80 5.47 -6.23 21.67
C VAL A 80 5.36 -5.20 22.81
N ALA A 81 5.33 -5.67 24.05
CA ALA A 81 5.22 -4.82 25.24
C ALA A 81 6.44 -3.93 25.47
N GLU A 82 7.64 -4.47 25.28
CA GLU A 82 8.87 -3.68 25.37
C GLU A 82 8.96 -2.64 24.26
N LEU A 83 8.58 -3.02 23.03
CA LEU A 83 8.65 -2.14 21.87
C LEU A 83 7.67 -0.97 21.96
N PHE A 84 6.38 -1.21 22.24
CA PHE A 84 5.43 -0.09 22.34
C PHE A 84 5.76 0.82 23.54
N ALA A 85 6.32 0.27 24.63
CA ALA A 85 6.78 1.08 25.76
C ALA A 85 7.92 2.01 25.36
N ALA A 86 8.90 1.51 24.59
CA ALA A 86 10.00 2.32 24.07
C ALA A 86 9.52 3.41 23.10
N ILE A 87 8.60 3.09 22.18
CA ILE A 87 8.02 4.06 21.25
C ILE A 87 7.28 5.17 22.00
N ASN A 88 6.47 4.82 23.01
CA ASN A 88 5.75 5.82 23.80
C ASN A 88 6.67 6.69 24.65
N VAL A 89 7.86 6.20 25.05
CA VAL A 89 8.89 7.02 25.70
C VAL A 89 9.55 7.98 24.71
N ALA A 90 9.81 7.51 23.49
CA ALA A 90 10.34 8.34 22.41
C ALA A 90 9.36 9.47 22.02
N GLY A 91 8.06 9.18 22.12
CA GLY A 91 6.98 10.16 22.12
C GLY A 91 6.72 10.81 20.76
N PRO A 92 6.39 10.04 19.71
CA PRO A 92 5.97 10.61 18.43
C PRO A 92 4.72 11.48 18.61
N THR A 93 4.65 12.58 17.86
CA THR A 93 3.58 13.56 18.01
C THR A 93 2.22 12.96 17.67
N ASP A 94 1.24 13.10 18.57
CA ASP A 94 -0.16 12.67 18.42
C ASP A 94 -0.38 11.18 18.09
N LEU A 95 0.65 10.35 18.26
CA LEU A 95 0.61 8.92 18.01
C LEU A 95 0.89 8.15 19.30
N THR A 96 0.09 7.13 19.56
CA THR A 96 0.25 6.22 20.69
C THR A 96 0.47 4.80 20.21
N ALA A 97 1.53 4.16 20.72
CA ALA A 97 1.81 2.75 20.52
C ALA A 97 1.09 1.91 21.58
N SER A 98 0.52 0.77 21.19
CA SER A 98 -0.13 -0.16 22.11
C SER A 98 -0.15 -1.58 21.54
N GLU A 99 -0.66 -2.54 22.31
CA GLU A 99 -0.95 -3.88 21.84
C GLU A 99 -2.42 -3.95 21.40
N ASP A 100 -2.67 -4.42 20.18
CA ASP A 100 -4.02 -4.68 19.68
C ASP A 100 -4.65 -5.83 20.45
N ALA A 101 -5.73 -5.55 21.19
CA ALA A 101 -6.36 -6.52 22.09
C ALA A 101 -6.94 -7.76 21.37
N THR A 102 -7.16 -7.69 20.06
CA THR A 102 -7.74 -8.79 19.28
C THR A 102 -6.67 -9.72 18.72
N THR A 103 -5.57 -9.14 18.24
CA THR A 103 -4.53 -9.85 17.49
C THR A 103 -3.23 -10.05 18.27
N GLY A 104 -3.02 -9.32 19.37
CA GLY A 104 -1.78 -9.33 20.15
C GLY A 104 -0.58 -8.68 19.42
N ARG A 105 -0.85 -7.91 18.37
CA ARG A 105 0.16 -7.26 17.52
C ARG A 105 0.46 -5.86 18.00
N ILE A 106 1.62 -5.34 17.63
CA ILE A 106 1.91 -3.91 17.85
C ILE A 106 0.95 -3.05 17.01
N MET A 107 0.40 -2.01 17.64
CA MET A 107 -0.53 -1.07 17.02
C MET A 107 -0.04 0.36 17.26
N MET A 108 -0.07 1.17 16.22
CA MET A 108 0.07 2.62 16.29
C MET A 108 -1.28 3.25 15.98
N ALA A 109 -1.72 4.15 16.84
CA ALA A 109 -2.99 4.85 16.71
C ALA A 109 -2.79 6.36 16.86
N TYR A 110 -3.39 7.11 15.95
CA TYR A 110 -3.51 8.55 16.05
C TYR A 110 -4.65 8.91 16.99
N ASP A 111 -4.40 9.82 17.93
CA ASP A 111 -5.45 10.35 18.81
C ASP A 111 -6.31 11.32 18.00
N LEU A 112 -7.54 10.92 17.67
CA LEU A 112 -8.44 11.73 16.82
C LEU A 112 -8.90 13.01 17.54
N SER A 113 -8.09 14.07 17.46
CA SER A 113 -8.56 15.44 17.70
C SER A 113 -9.18 16.07 16.46
N ASP A 114 -8.76 15.63 15.26
CA ASP A 114 -9.07 16.25 13.97
C ASP A 114 -9.38 15.22 12.86
N ASP A 115 -9.97 15.68 11.74
CA ASP A 115 -10.27 14.87 10.55
C ASP A 115 -8.97 14.52 9.78
N VAL A 116 -8.15 13.63 10.35
CA VAL A 116 -6.94 13.11 9.70
C VAL A 116 -7.29 12.03 8.69
N GLY A 117 -6.73 12.15 7.49
CA GLY A 117 -6.96 11.21 6.39
C GLY A 117 -6.06 9.98 6.46
N TYR A 118 -4.75 10.21 6.57
CA TYR A 118 -3.72 9.18 6.51
C TYR A 118 -2.59 9.44 7.50
N VAL A 119 -2.08 8.35 8.06
CA VAL A 119 -0.86 8.33 8.86
C VAL A 119 0.12 7.36 8.20
N GLN A 120 1.36 7.79 8.05
CA GLN A 120 2.45 7.01 7.50
C GLN A 120 3.50 6.73 8.57
N ILE A 121 4.01 5.50 8.59
CA ILE A 121 5.00 5.03 9.57
C ILE A 121 6.05 4.21 8.82
N TYR A 122 7.30 4.65 8.82
CA TYR A 122 8.41 4.01 8.11
C TYR A 122 9.75 4.24 8.84
N GLY A 123 10.85 3.73 8.29
CA GLY A 123 12.16 3.73 8.94
C GLY A 123 12.50 2.39 9.59
N GLU A 124 13.74 2.24 10.04
CA GLU A 124 14.30 0.97 10.52
C GLU A 124 13.46 0.31 11.62
N CYS A 125 12.98 1.10 12.60
CA CYS A 125 12.11 0.58 13.66
C CYS A 125 10.80 0.05 13.10
N ALA A 126 10.22 0.73 12.10
CA ALA A 126 8.95 0.34 11.51
C ALA A 126 9.06 -0.95 10.68
N GLU A 127 10.16 -1.11 9.94
CA GLU A 127 10.47 -2.28 9.13
C GLU A 127 10.65 -3.52 10.02
N ILE A 128 11.49 -3.44 11.06
CA ILE A 128 11.72 -4.55 11.99
C ILE A 128 10.44 -4.89 12.78
N ALA A 129 9.65 -3.87 13.15
CA ALA A 129 8.35 -4.07 13.80
C ALA A 129 7.25 -4.59 12.85
N MET A 130 7.56 -4.83 11.58
CA MET A 130 6.67 -5.34 10.54
C MET A 130 5.43 -4.45 10.26
N PHE A 131 5.53 -3.13 10.50
CA PHE A 131 4.51 -2.22 10.02
C PHE A 131 4.46 -2.26 8.49
N GLY A 132 3.26 -2.34 7.91
CA GLY A 132 3.11 -2.48 6.46
C GLY A 132 3.72 -3.76 5.89
N GLN A 133 3.68 -4.87 6.65
CA GLN A 133 4.34 -6.15 6.31
C GLN A 133 5.87 -6.02 6.17
N GLY A 134 6.49 -5.11 6.93
CA GLY A 134 7.94 -4.89 6.94
C GLY A 134 8.45 -3.86 5.93
N PHE A 135 7.59 -3.32 5.06
CA PHE A 135 7.95 -2.23 4.14
C PHE A 135 7.79 -0.82 4.77
N GLY A 136 7.13 -0.73 5.92
CA GLY A 136 6.60 0.51 6.45
C GLY A 136 5.29 0.92 5.75
N VAL A 137 4.37 1.51 6.51
CA VAL A 137 3.14 2.09 5.97
C VAL A 137 3.49 3.44 5.35
N ARG A 138 4.14 3.43 4.18
CA ARG A 138 4.46 4.62 3.40
C ARG A 138 3.74 4.64 2.07
N PHE A 139 3.56 5.85 1.55
CA PHE A 139 2.97 6.09 0.27
C PHE A 139 4.01 6.04 -0.86
N VAL A 140 3.83 5.12 -1.81
CA VAL A 140 4.58 5.11 -3.07
C VAL A 140 3.71 5.80 -4.15
N LYS A 141 4.20 6.89 -4.73
CA LYS A 141 3.48 7.68 -5.75
C LYS A 141 4.08 7.41 -7.12
N SER A 142 3.22 7.10 -8.09
CA SER A 142 3.60 7.20 -9.49
C SER A 142 2.81 8.33 -10.16
N ASP A 143 3.51 9.41 -10.50
CA ASP A 143 3.01 10.55 -11.27
C ASP A 143 3.36 10.45 -12.77
N THR A 144 4.32 9.60 -13.12
CA THR A 144 4.85 9.35 -14.46
C THR A 144 4.05 8.32 -15.28
N LEU A 145 2.94 7.80 -14.73
CA LEU A 145 2.06 6.83 -15.38
C LEU A 145 1.52 7.28 -16.75
N LYS A 146 1.86 6.52 -17.79
CA LYS A 146 1.35 6.73 -19.16
C LYS A 146 -0.06 6.19 -19.33
N SER A 147 -0.32 4.98 -18.83
CA SER A 147 -1.60 4.33 -19.02
C SER A 147 -1.93 3.35 -17.91
N LEU A 148 -3.22 3.13 -17.70
CA LEU A 148 -3.76 2.16 -16.77
C LEU A 148 -4.94 1.45 -17.42
N ASN A 149 -4.85 0.12 -17.53
CA ASN A 149 -5.91 -0.70 -18.10
C ASN A 149 -6.33 -1.79 -17.11
N GLY A 150 -7.62 -1.87 -16.80
CA GLY A 150 -8.18 -2.84 -15.86
C GLY A 150 -9.13 -3.81 -16.56
N ILE A 151 -8.80 -5.10 -16.52
CA ILE A 151 -9.59 -6.19 -17.09
C ILE A 151 -10.23 -6.97 -15.93
N PRO A 152 -11.57 -6.96 -15.79
CA PRO A 152 -12.23 -7.72 -14.74
C PRO A 152 -12.08 -9.22 -15.00
N ASN A 153 -11.66 -9.96 -13.98
CA ASN A 153 -11.60 -11.41 -14.01
C ASN A 153 -12.96 -11.97 -13.57
N MET A 154 -13.63 -12.70 -14.46
CA MET A 154 -14.93 -13.32 -14.19
C MET A 154 -14.80 -14.84 -14.20
N LYS A 155 -15.53 -15.53 -13.31
CA LYS A 155 -15.85 -16.94 -13.48
C LYS A 155 -17.09 -17.01 -14.35
N ASP A 156 -17.00 -17.74 -15.46
CA ASP A 156 -18.17 -18.03 -16.27
C ASP A 156 -19.09 -19.03 -15.55
N GLU A 157 -20.36 -19.04 -15.96
CA GLU A 157 -21.35 -20.00 -15.49
C GLU A 157 -20.94 -21.41 -15.90
N GLU A 158 -20.97 -22.35 -14.95
CA GLU A 158 -20.66 -23.75 -15.20
C GLU A 158 -21.93 -24.58 -15.02
N ILE A 159 -22.28 -25.34 -16.06
CA ILE A 159 -23.40 -26.29 -16.05
C ILE A 159 -22.82 -27.70 -15.93
N PHE A 160 -23.09 -28.36 -14.81
CA PHE A 160 -22.73 -29.76 -14.59
C PHE A 160 -23.97 -30.64 -14.76
N GLU A 161 -23.96 -31.52 -15.74
CA GLU A 161 -24.98 -32.54 -15.92
C GLU A 161 -24.46 -33.88 -15.40
N THR A 162 -25.12 -34.43 -14.39
CA THR A 162 -24.76 -35.73 -13.80
C THR A 162 -26.00 -36.59 -13.71
N ALA A 163 -25.93 -37.81 -14.22
CA ALA A 163 -26.97 -38.79 -14.04
C ALA A 163 -26.84 -39.40 -12.63
N ASP A 164 -27.87 -39.24 -11.80
CA ASP A 164 -27.96 -39.89 -10.49
C ASP A 164 -27.99 -41.42 -10.66
N ALA A 165 -27.69 -42.17 -9.61
CA ALA A 165 -27.78 -43.63 -9.56
C ALA A 165 -29.16 -44.19 -9.94
N MET A 166 -30.21 -43.35 -9.97
CA MET A 166 -31.55 -43.69 -10.48
C MET A 166 -31.78 -43.39 -11.97
N GLY A 167 -30.77 -42.90 -12.70
CA GLY A 167 -30.87 -42.56 -14.12
C GLY A 167 -31.63 -41.27 -14.42
N LEU A 168 -31.74 -40.38 -13.41
CA LEU A 168 -32.31 -39.04 -13.58
C LEU A 168 -31.16 -38.05 -13.78
N ASP A 169 -31.21 -37.33 -14.90
CA ASP A 169 -30.26 -36.27 -15.20
C ASP A 169 -30.51 -35.09 -14.25
N THR A 170 -29.54 -34.84 -13.38
CA THR A 170 -29.55 -33.68 -12.48
C THR A 170 -28.58 -32.65 -13.04
N THR A 171 -29.12 -31.48 -13.40
CA THR A 171 -28.33 -30.33 -13.83
C THR A 171 -28.06 -29.43 -12.63
N ALA A 172 -26.80 -29.27 -12.26
CA ALA A 172 -26.36 -28.25 -11.32
C ALA A 172 -25.82 -27.06 -12.10
N ILE A 173 -26.42 -25.88 -11.90
CA ILE A 173 -25.98 -24.61 -12.49
C ILE A 173 -25.22 -23.85 -11.40
N SER A 174 -23.94 -23.58 -11.63
CA SER A 174 -23.15 -22.66 -10.82
C SER A 174 -23.14 -21.30 -11.52
N ASP A 175 -23.76 -20.30 -10.89
CA ASP A 175 -23.76 -18.92 -11.40
C ASP A 175 -22.33 -18.37 -11.57
N GLY A 176 -22.13 -17.60 -12.65
CA GLY A 176 -20.89 -16.86 -12.86
C GLY A 176 -20.76 -15.71 -11.85
N TYR A 177 -19.54 -15.46 -11.38
CA TYR A 177 -19.27 -14.38 -10.42
C TYR A 177 -17.93 -13.69 -10.70
N ARG A 178 -17.81 -12.43 -10.27
CA ARG A 178 -16.58 -11.65 -10.42
C ARG A 178 -15.53 -12.13 -9.42
N LYS A 179 -14.38 -12.58 -9.91
CA LYS A 179 -13.25 -13.02 -9.06
C LYS A 179 -12.33 -11.87 -8.65
N GLY A 180 -12.22 -10.84 -9.48
CA GLY A 180 -11.34 -9.70 -9.22
C GLY A 180 -11.12 -8.83 -10.44
N ILE A 181 -9.97 -8.15 -10.47
CA ILE A 181 -9.53 -7.32 -11.58
C ILE A 181 -8.02 -7.43 -11.75
N ALA A 182 -7.56 -7.62 -12.99
CA ALA A 182 -6.15 -7.48 -13.35
C ALA A 182 -5.95 -6.09 -13.92
N ILE A 183 -5.00 -5.33 -13.39
CA ILE A 183 -4.71 -3.96 -13.80
C ILE A 183 -3.26 -3.92 -14.28
N THR A 184 -3.03 -3.43 -15.48
CA THR A 184 -1.68 -3.17 -15.99
C THR A 184 -1.41 -1.68 -16.00
N PHE A 185 -0.27 -1.32 -15.43
CA PHE A 185 0.28 0.02 -15.31
C PHE A 185 1.49 0.11 -16.22
N VAL A 186 1.55 1.19 -16.98
CA VAL A 186 2.72 1.50 -17.81
C VAL A 186 3.29 2.80 -17.30
N ASP A 187 4.45 2.73 -16.66
CA ASP A 187 5.17 3.89 -16.18
C ASP A 187 6.23 4.33 -17.20
N SER A 188 6.44 5.64 -17.32
CA SER A 188 7.46 6.22 -18.20
C SER A 188 8.85 6.25 -17.58
N ALA A 189 8.95 6.09 -16.27
CA ALA A 189 10.18 5.91 -15.53
C ALA A 189 10.03 4.69 -14.61
N GLU A 190 11.12 3.96 -14.39
CA GLU A 190 11.13 2.84 -13.47
C GLU A 190 11.25 3.38 -12.04
N ASP A 191 10.22 3.11 -11.23
CA ASP A 191 10.17 3.46 -9.81
C ASP A 191 10.58 2.22 -9.00
N TRP A 192 11.76 2.30 -8.38
CA TRP A 192 12.39 1.19 -7.66
C TRP A 192 11.67 0.92 -6.33
N ASP A 193 11.01 1.92 -5.75
CA ASP A 193 10.16 1.74 -4.57
C ASP A 193 8.87 1.01 -4.92
N LEU A 194 8.31 1.30 -6.09
CA LEU A 194 7.17 0.55 -6.61
C LEU A 194 7.56 -0.89 -6.90
N LEU A 195 8.75 -1.12 -7.45
CA LEU A 195 9.30 -2.45 -7.69
C LEU A 195 9.45 -3.24 -6.37
N ALA A 196 10.08 -2.62 -5.37
CA ALA A 196 10.26 -3.17 -4.03
C ALA A 196 8.91 -3.56 -3.38
N LEU A 197 7.90 -2.67 -3.44
CA LEU A 197 6.56 -2.97 -2.93
C LEU A 197 5.88 -4.14 -3.66
N MET A 198 6.11 -4.30 -4.97
CA MET A 198 5.44 -5.34 -5.77
C MET A 198 6.07 -6.72 -5.66
N GLU A 199 7.38 -6.78 -5.50
CA GLU A 199 8.11 -8.04 -5.43
C GLU A 199 8.45 -8.45 -4.00
N ASN A 200 8.46 -7.51 -3.05
CA ASN A 200 9.13 -7.62 -1.75
C ASN A 200 10.66 -7.59 -1.87
N GLY A 201 11.18 -6.78 -2.80
CA GLY A 201 12.62 -6.56 -2.95
C GLY A 201 13.16 -5.49 -2.00
N TYR A 202 14.49 -5.42 -1.88
CA TYR A 202 15.16 -4.43 -1.06
C TYR A 202 15.78 -3.35 -1.97
N HIS A 203 15.40 -2.09 -1.76
CA HIS A 203 15.90 -0.95 -2.52
C HIS A 203 16.70 -0.03 -1.60
N VAL A 204 17.94 0.27 -2.00
CA VAL A 204 18.79 1.27 -1.36
C VAL A 204 18.90 2.47 -2.30
N GLU A 205 18.25 3.58 -1.95
CA GLU A 205 18.25 4.82 -2.76
C GLU A 205 19.65 5.42 -2.95
N SER A 206 20.56 5.20 -2.01
CA SER A 206 21.97 5.60 -2.14
C SER A 206 22.82 4.82 -1.15
N ASN A 207 23.64 3.91 -1.64
CA ASN A 207 24.66 3.26 -0.81
C ASN A 207 25.79 4.26 -0.44
N GLU A 208 26.76 3.82 0.37
CA GLU A 208 27.91 4.64 0.80
C GLU A 208 28.73 5.21 -0.38
N ASP A 209 28.64 4.58 -1.55
CA ASP A 209 29.33 4.99 -2.78
C ASP A 209 28.48 5.91 -3.68
N GLY A 210 27.24 6.22 -3.30
CA GLY A 210 26.31 7.04 -4.07
C GLY A 210 25.67 6.33 -5.26
N ASN A 211 25.65 4.99 -5.25
CA ASN A 211 24.94 4.16 -6.22
C ASN A 211 23.59 3.69 -5.66
N GLU A 212 22.62 3.51 -6.54
CA GLU A 212 21.34 2.85 -6.25
C GLU A 212 21.51 1.33 -6.42
N GLU A 213 21.03 0.55 -5.44
CA GLU A 213 21.07 -0.91 -5.46
C GLU A 213 19.67 -1.49 -5.22
N TYR A 214 19.32 -2.54 -5.97
CA TYR A 214 18.08 -3.29 -5.78
C TYR A 214 18.39 -4.78 -5.75
N ASP A 215 18.03 -5.39 -4.64
CA ASP A 215 18.11 -6.83 -4.47
C ASP A 215 16.74 -7.47 -4.72
N THR A 216 16.76 -8.44 -5.63
CA THR A 216 15.58 -9.21 -5.98
C THR A 216 15.25 -10.20 -4.87
N PRO A 217 13.96 -10.37 -4.54
CA PRO A 217 13.53 -11.30 -3.51
C PRO A 217 13.80 -12.75 -3.89
N THR A 218 14.01 -13.58 -2.88
CA THR A 218 14.23 -15.01 -3.01
C THR A 218 12.91 -15.77 -3.07
N SER A 219 12.97 -17.09 -3.32
CA SER A 219 11.77 -17.95 -3.28
C SER A 219 11.15 -18.10 -1.89
N GLU A 220 11.85 -17.68 -0.84
CA GLU A 220 11.37 -17.75 0.55
C GLU A 220 10.56 -16.51 0.93
N ASP A 221 10.71 -15.42 0.18
CA ASP A 221 10.07 -14.14 0.47
C ASP A 221 8.60 -14.12 0.03
N SER A 222 7.73 -13.73 0.97
CA SER A 222 6.32 -13.54 0.68
C SER A 222 6.06 -12.17 0.06
N LYS A 223 5.35 -12.14 -1.06
CA LYS A 223 4.93 -10.85 -1.65
C LYS A 223 4.06 -10.05 -0.70
N ILE A 224 4.33 -8.75 -0.63
CA ILE A 224 3.55 -7.77 0.11
C ILE A 224 2.17 -7.58 -0.54
N TYR A 225 1.13 -7.52 0.29
CA TYR A 225 -0.18 -7.05 -0.12
C TYR A 225 -0.30 -5.55 0.11
N PHE A 226 -0.88 -4.84 -0.85
CA PHE A 226 -1.05 -3.38 -0.76
C PHE A 226 -2.45 -2.98 -1.23
N PHE A 227 -2.82 -1.73 -1.03
CA PHE A 227 -3.95 -1.13 -1.71
C PHE A 227 -3.45 -0.10 -2.73
N CYS A 228 -4.25 0.11 -3.78
CA CYS A 228 -3.93 1.04 -4.86
C CYS A 228 -5.06 2.04 -5.03
N GLU A 229 -4.72 3.32 -5.12
CA GLU A 229 -5.67 4.38 -5.37
C GLU A 229 -5.35 5.13 -6.64
N VAL A 230 -6.34 5.22 -7.50
CA VAL A 230 -6.22 5.88 -8.80
C VAL A 230 -7.16 7.07 -8.86
N PHE A 231 -6.60 8.22 -9.22
CA PHE A 231 -7.34 9.47 -9.31
C PHE A 231 -7.52 9.89 -10.76
N TYR A 232 -8.77 10.22 -11.13
CA TYR A 232 -9.14 10.67 -12.46
C TYR A 232 -9.86 12.02 -12.39
N THR A 233 -9.62 12.89 -13.36
CA THR A 233 -10.43 14.10 -13.55
C THR A 233 -11.77 13.77 -14.18
N GLN A 234 -12.86 14.34 -13.64
CA GLN A 234 -14.18 14.30 -14.24
C GLN A 234 -14.53 15.67 -14.83
N TYR A 235 -14.79 15.68 -16.14
CA TYR A 235 -15.24 16.88 -16.87
C TYR A 235 -16.74 16.81 -17.17
N THR A 236 -17.35 17.95 -17.51
CA THR A 236 -18.70 18.01 -18.08
C THR A 236 -18.80 17.26 -19.40
N ARG A 237 -20.00 16.92 -19.87
CA ARG A 237 -20.17 16.27 -21.18
C ARG A 237 -20.13 17.34 -22.28
N GLY A 238 -19.14 17.29 -23.19
CA GLY A 238 -19.05 18.23 -24.32
C GLY A 238 -17.61 18.61 -24.66
N GLU A 239 -17.43 19.80 -25.24
CA GLU A 239 -16.12 20.46 -25.32
C GLU A 239 -15.78 20.99 -23.94
N ASN A 240 -14.74 20.45 -23.30
CA ASN A 240 -14.32 20.88 -21.98
C ASN A 240 -12.97 21.58 -22.07
N LYS A 241 -12.88 22.74 -21.41
CA LYS A 241 -11.61 23.40 -21.16
C LYS A 241 -10.99 22.84 -19.88
N GLU A 242 -9.68 22.90 -19.77
CA GLU A 242 -8.93 22.41 -18.59
C GLU A 242 -9.40 23.05 -17.26
N GLY A 243 -9.95 24.27 -17.31
CA GLY A 243 -10.56 24.96 -16.16
C GLY A 243 -12.00 24.55 -15.81
N GLU A 244 -12.61 23.61 -16.54
CA GLU A 244 -14.00 23.15 -16.33
C GLU A 244 -14.05 21.75 -15.69
N ILE A 245 -13.16 21.51 -14.71
CA ILE A 245 -13.18 20.31 -13.89
C ILE A 245 -14.39 20.36 -12.97
N VAL A 246 -15.20 19.30 -12.98
CA VAL A 246 -16.42 19.22 -12.17
C VAL A 246 -16.13 18.55 -10.84
N ASN A 247 -15.43 17.42 -10.86
CA ASN A 247 -15.10 16.60 -9.70
C ASN A 247 -13.88 15.72 -10.02
N TYR A 248 -13.36 15.02 -9.01
CA TYR A 248 -12.42 13.92 -9.19
C TYR A 248 -13.12 12.58 -8.91
N VAL A 249 -12.64 11.53 -9.55
CA VAL A 249 -13.07 10.16 -9.26
C VAL A 249 -11.88 9.40 -8.69
N GLN A 250 -12.02 8.93 -7.46
CA GLN A 250 -11.10 8.01 -6.82
C GLN A 250 -11.58 6.59 -7.07
N LYS A 251 -10.69 5.74 -7.57
CA LYS A 251 -10.87 4.29 -7.58
C LYS A 251 -9.90 3.67 -6.60
N LEU A 252 -10.43 3.04 -5.57
CA LEU A 252 -9.66 2.27 -4.60
C LEU A 252 -9.76 0.79 -4.95
N TYR A 253 -8.60 0.16 -5.09
CA TYR A 253 -8.41 -1.27 -5.15
C TYR A 253 -7.84 -1.72 -3.81
N ARG A 254 -8.62 -2.50 -3.06
CA ARG A 254 -8.38 -2.70 -1.61
C ARG A 254 -7.29 -3.71 -1.30
N THR A 255 -7.30 -4.84 -1.98
CA THR A 255 -6.32 -5.91 -1.75
C THR A 255 -5.71 -6.29 -3.07
N CYS A 256 -4.49 -5.80 -3.26
CA CYS A 256 -3.71 -5.90 -4.45
C CYS A 256 -2.46 -6.73 -4.19
N LYS A 257 -2.07 -7.51 -5.20
CA LYS A 257 -0.77 -8.18 -5.25
C LYS A 257 -0.10 -7.85 -6.58
N GLY A 258 1.16 -7.43 -6.50
CA GLY A 258 1.95 -7.01 -7.64
C GLY A 258 2.62 -8.17 -8.37
N ASN A 259 2.84 -7.99 -9.66
CA ASN A 259 3.76 -8.77 -10.47
C ASN A 259 4.40 -7.90 -11.53
N VAL A 260 5.71 -8.05 -11.69
CA VAL A 260 6.49 -7.30 -12.68
C VAL A 260 6.57 -8.16 -13.94
N GLY A 261 6.48 -7.51 -15.11
CA GLY A 261 6.68 -8.22 -16.39
C GLY A 261 8.15 -8.53 -16.63
N GLU A 262 8.45 -9.60 -17.40
CA GLU A 262 9.80 -9.84 -17.91
C GLU A 262 10.18 -8.75 -18.92
N SER A 263 10.86 -7.70 -18.47
CA SER A 263 11.64 -6.81 -19.33
C SER A 263 13.10 -6.97 -18.98
N SER A 264 13.96 -7.27 -19.97
CA SER A 264 15.41 -7.20 -19.77
C SER A 264 15.80 -5.74 -19.50
N HIS A 265 16.08 -5.42 -18.23
CA HIS A 265 16.26 -4.08 -17.64
C HIS A 265 17.53 -3.31 -18.13
N GLU A 266 17.98 -3.52 -19.37
CA GLU A 266 19.30 -3.06 -19.84
C GLU A 266 19.30 -1.68 -20.54
N ARG A 267 18.15 -0.98 -20.66
CA ARG A 267 18.06 0.30 -21.40
C ARG A 267 17.13 1.34 -20.77
N GLY A 268 17.70 2.49 -20.38
CA GLY A 268 17.05 3.63 -19.71
C GLY A 268 16.00 4.44 -20.48
N PHE A 269 15.29 3.83 -21.44
CA PHE A 269 14.12 4.40 -22.11
C PHE A 269 12.97 3.37 -22.24
N MET A 270 13.02 2.27 -21.50
CA MET A 270 11.95 1.28 -21.48
C MET A 270 10.88 1.65 -20.46
N ASP A 271 9.63 1.42 -20.85
CA ASP A 271 8.48 1.62 -19.97
C ASP A 271 8.39 0.48 -18.96
N GLY A 272 8.23 0.81 -17.68
CA GLY A 272 8.00 -0.15 -16.60
C GLY A 272 6.58 -0.69 -16.68
N ASN A 273 6.43 -2.01 -16.86
CA ASN A 273 5.13 -2.66 -16.92
C ASN A 273 4.85 -3.40 -15.61
N PHE A 274 3.94 -2.85 -14.82
CA PHE A 274 3.51 -3.45 -13.57
C PHE A 274 2.09 -4.01 -13.70
N THR A 275 1.85 -5.22 -13.21
CA THR A 275 0.52 -5.82 -13.19
C THR A 275 0.08 -6.05 -11.76
N ILE A 276 -1.13 -5.62 -11.43
CA ILE A 276 -1.70 -5.75 -10.10
C ILE A 276 -2.99 -6.55 -10.19
N ILE A 277 -3.14 -7.52 -9.30
CA ILE A 277 -4.36 -8.31 -9.20
C ILE A 277 -5.12 -7.85 -7.96
N GLY A 278 -6.25 -7.18 -8.18
CA GLY A 278 -7.19 -6.80 -7.14
C GLY A 278 -8.17 -7.94 -6.86
N THR A 279 -8.37 -8.26 -5.58
CA THR A 279 -9.28 -9.32 -5.11
C THR A 279 -10.34 -8.77 -4.17
N SER A 280 -11.43 -9.52 -4.00
CA SER A 280 -12.43 -9.22 -2.97
C SER A 280 -11.84 -9.38 -1.57
N TYR A 281 -12.28 -8.54 -0.64
CA TYR A 281 -11.71 -8.43 0.71
C TYR A 281 -12.79 -8.63 1.77
N LYS A 282 -12.44 -9.23 2.90
CA LYS A 282 -13.27 -9.27 4.10
C LYS A 282 -12.73 -8.28 5.11
N ASP A 283 -13.57 -7.38 5.62
CA ASP A 283 -13.17 -6.48 6.70
C ASP A 283 -12.98 -7.20 8.03
N GLN A 284 -12.62 -6.40 9.04
CA GLN A 284 -12.40 -6.83 10.42
C GLN A 284 -13.67 -7.43 11.06
N ASP A 285 -14.85 -7.10 10.52
CA ASP A 285 -16.16 -7.61 10.93
C ASP A 285 -16.64 -8.79 10.04
N GLU A 286 -15.74 -9.38 9.24
CA GLU A 286 -15.99 -10.43 8.26
C GLU A 286 -16.93 -10.08 7.09
N ASN A 287 -17.27 -8.79 6.90
CA ASN A 287 -18.10 -8.34 5.79
C ASN A 287 -17.32 -8.39 4.48
N LEU A 288 -17.92 -9.02 3.46
CA LEU A 288 -17.30 -9.14 2.14
C LEU A 288 -17.54 -7.88 1.31
N PHE A 289 -16.45 -7.25 0.88
CA PHE A 289 -16.44 -6.15 -0.08
C PHE A 289 -15.91 -6.61 -1.44
N GLY A 290 -16.42 -5.97 -2.49
CA GLY A 290 -15.89 -6.16 -3.85
C GLY A 290 -14.46 -5.65 -4.00
N ASP A 291 -13.85 -5.97 -5.14
CA ASP A 291 -12.47 -5.64 -5.49
C ASP A 291 -12.22 -4.13 -5.67
N THR A 292 -13.25 -3.38 -6.04
CA THR A 292 -13.16 -1.96 -6.40
C THR A 292 -14.20 -1.11 -5.69
N ARG A 293 -13.76 0.01 -5.10
CA ARG A 293 -14.64 1.09 -4.66
C ARG A 293 -14.43 2.31 -5.55
N ARG A 294 -15.52 2.97 -5.94
CA ARG A 294 -15.46 4.25 -6.67
C ARG A 294 -16.09 5.34 -5.82
N THR A 295 -15.35 6.41 -5.60
CA THR A 295 -15.80 7.57 -4.85
C THR A 295 -15.68 8.81 -5.72
N LYS A 296 -16.69 9.68 -5.69
CA LYS A 296 -16.61 11.01 -6.30
C LYS A 296 -16.14 11.98 -5.23
N LEU A 297 -15.09 12.71 -5.52
CA LEU A 297 -14.49 13.71 -4.64
C LEU A 297 -14.77 15.10 -5.20
N SER A 298 -15.09 16.03 -4.30
CA SER A 298 -15.05 17.46 -4.63
C SER A 298 -13.60 17.89 -4.85
N ILE A 299 -13.41 19.08 -5.43
CA ILE A 299 -12.08 19.65 -5.64
C ILE A 299 -11.36 19.84 -4.29
N GLU A 300 -12.05 20.36 -3.29
CA GLU A 300 -11.51 20.56 -1.93
C GLU A 300 -11.11 19.23 -1.28
N ALA A 301 -11.97 18.20 -1.38
CA ALA A 301 -11.66 16.88 -0.83
C ALA A 301 -10.47 16.22 -1.54
N TYR A 302 -10.32 16.44 -2.85
CA TYR A 302 -9.14 15.97 -3.59
C TYR A 302 -7.86 16.70 -3.17
N GLN A 303 -7.91 18.03 -2.99
CA GLN A 303 -6.75 18.81 -2.54
C GLN A 303 -6.32 18.46 -1.11
N ALA A 304 -7.26 18.16 -0.21
CA ALA A 304 -6.95 17.68 1.13
C ALA A 304 -6.24 16.32 1.14
N LEU A 305 -6.52 15.47 0.15
CA LEU A 305 -5.90 14.15 -0.01
C LEU A 305 -4.53 14.18 -0.69
N ASP A 306 -4.10 15.35 -1.17
CA ASP A 306 -2.89 15.51 -1.97
C ASP A 306 -1.64 15.54 -1.09
N VAL A 307 -1.35 14.35 -0.55
CA VAL A 307 -0.17 13.82 0.18
C VAL A 307 1.18 14.56 0.01
N TYR A 308 1.35 15.02 -1.22
CA TYR A 308 2.62 15.13 -1.91
C TYR A 308 2.87 16.51 -2.51
N ASN A 309 1.86 17.40 -2.50
CA ASN A 309 1.98 18.74 -3.07
C ASN A 309 2.17 19.82 -1.98
N VAL A 310 2.84 19.47 -0.87
CA VAL A 310 3.29 20.40 0.17
C VAL A 310 4.78 20.24 0.43
#